data_AF-A0A428YPJ4-F1
#
_entry.id   AF-A0A428YPJ4-F1
#
_cell.length_a   1.000
_cell.length_b   1.000
_cell.length_c   1.000
_cell.angle_alpha   90.00
_cell.angle_beta   90.00
_cell.angle_gamma   90.00
#
_symmetry.space_group_name_H-M   'P 1'
#
loop_
_entity.id
_entity.type
_entity.pdbx_description
1 polymer ?
#
loop_
_entity_poly.entity_id
_entity_poly.type
_entity_poly.pdbx_seq_one_letter_code
_entity_poly.pdbx_strand_id
1 'polypeptide(L)'
;MGTDVKIGKFGTASSGVTISGCTGTASATSWVTVTVAHAYRGSLVVSLISPKGTKYPLKQADKGDKTANLEQKYTINVSGAPRNGNWTLQVTDTYGTTTGILDNWRLSL
;
A
#
# COMPACT_ATOMS: atom_id res chain seq x y z
N MET A 1 10.66 -7.86 8.74
CA MET A 1 10.01 -7.25 9.92
C MET A 1 8.64 -6.81 9.47
N GLY A 2 7.58 -7.30 10.12
CA GLY A 2 6.21 -6.89 9.83
C GLY A 2 5.99 -5.42 10.20
N THR A 3 5.03 -4.79 9.55
CA THR A 3 4.64 -3.40 9.76
C THR A 3 3.25 -3.39 10.37
N ASP A 4 3.07 -3.96 11.56
CA ASP A 4 1.76 -4.15 12.19
C ASP A 4 1.10 -2.79 12.50
N VAL A 5 0.35 -2.25 11.54
CA VAL A 5 -0.33 -0.96 11.65
C VAL A 5 -1.83 -1.18 11.62
N LYS A 6 -2.51 -0.78 12.70
CA LYS A 6 -3.96 -0.91 12.84
C LYS A 6 -4.72 -0.09 11.80
N ILE A 7 -5.71 -0.71 11.19
CA ILE A 7 -6.74 -0.09 10.36
C ILE A 7 -8.05 -0.07 11.17
N GLY A 8 -8.43 1.11 11.66
CA GLY A 8 -9.72 1.32 12.31
C GLY A 8 -10.89 1.32 11.33
N LYS A 9 -12.12 1.32 11.84
CA LYS A 9 -13.32 1.54 11.02
C LYS A 9 -13.26 2.92 10.39
N PHE A 10 -13.47 3.01 9.07
CA PHE A 10 -13.25 4.24 8.30
C PHE A 10 -11.83 4.84 8.50
N GLY A 11 -10.89 4.01 8.94
CA GLY A 11 -9.56 4.42 9.33
C GLY A 11 -8.56 4.26 8.20
N THR A 12 -7.41 4.93 8.36
CA THR A 12 -6.27 4.82 7.46
C THR A 12 -5.03 4.39 8.22
N ALA A 13 -4.40 3.31 7.76
CA ALA A 13 -3.06 2.92 8.14
C ALA A 13 -2.06 3.49 7.13
N SER A 14 -0.96 4.04 7.64
CA SER A 14 0.15 4.52 6.83
C SER A 14 1.45 3.90 7.35
N SER A 15 2.28 3.37 6.44
CA SER A 15 3.58 2.80 6.77
C SER A 15 4.62 3.31 5.77
N GLY A 16 5.73 3.87 6.28
CA GLY A 16 6.80 4.45 5.48
C GLY A 16 8.04 3.55 5.43
N VAL A 17 8.70 3.52 4.28
CA VAL A 17 10.03 2.94 4.11
C VAL A 17 10.95 3.98 3.48
N THR A 18 12.11 4.20 4.09
CA THR A 18 13.13 5.08 3.53
C THR A 18 14.08 4.26 2.68
N ILE A 19 14.22 4.64 1.41
CA ILE A 19 15.21 4.08 0.49
C ILE A 19 16.34 5.10 0.33
N SER A 20 17.58 4.65 0.48
CA SER A 20 18.78 5.48 0.38
C SER A 20 19.89 4.76 -0.37
N GLY A 21 20.84 5.50 -0.93
CA GLY A 21 22.00 4.93 -1.64
C GLY A 21 21.70 4.44 -3.07
N CYS A 22 20.45 4.58 -3.55
CA CYS A 22 20.05 4.21 -4.91
C CYS A 22 19.69 5.47 -5.71
N THR A 23 20.68 6.08 -6.33
CA THR A 23 20.47 7.26 -7.18
C THR A 23 19.65 6.93 -8.43
N GLY A 24 18.98 7.94 -9.00
CA GLY A 24 18.17 7.81 -10.21
C GLY A 24 16.66 7.66 -9.95
N THR A 25 15.94 7.27 -11.00
CA THR A 25 14.49 7.11 -10.98
C THR A 25 14.08 5.64 -10.85
N ALA A 26 12.86 5.41 -10.37
CA ALA A 26 12.27 4.07 -10.28
C ALA A 26 11.90 3.50 -11.67
N SER A 27 11.70 2.19 -11.74
CA SER A 27 11.34 1.46 -12.96
C SER A 27 9.87 1.63 -13.34
N ALA A 28 9.54 1.37 -14.61
CA ALA A 28 8.16 1.18 -15.06
C ALA A 28 7.57 -0.17 -14.61
N THR A 29 8.43 -1.10 -14.15
CA THR A 29 8.06 -2.45 -13.68
C THR A 29 8.30 -2.64 -12.18
N SER A 30 8.36 -1.54 -11.42
CA SER A 30 8.40 -1.59 -9.96
C SER A 30 7.21 -2.36 -9.40
N TRP A 31 7.34 -2.90 -8.20
CA TRP A 31 6.28 -3.69 -7.60
C TRP A 31 6.17 -3.50 -6.09
N VAL A 32 4.95 -3.74 -5.60
CA VAL A 32 4.60 -3.70 -4.18
C VAL A 32 3.88 -4.98 -3.80
N THR A 33 4.34 -5.67 -2.76
CA THR A 33 3.55 -6.74 -2.12
C THR A 33 2.86 -6.18 -0.89
N VAL A 34 1.59 -6.52 -0.69
CA VAL A 34 0.78 -6.03 0.43
C VAL A 34 0.07 -7.21 1.10
N THR A 35 0.21 -7.30 2.42
CA THR A 35 -0.44 -8.27 3.29
C THR A 35 -1.25 -7.51 4.35
N VAL A 36 -2.56 -7.73 4.39
CA VAL A 36 -3.49 -7.11 5.34
C VAL A 36 -4.44 -8.17 5.88
N ALA A 37 -4.45 -8.35 7.20
CA ALA A 37 -5.51 -9.04 7.90
C ALA A 37 -6.75 -8.15 7.98
N HIS A 38 -7.83 -8.52 7.30
CA HIS A 38 -9.10 -7.79 7.30
C HIS A 38 -10.25 -8.71 6.91
N ALA A 39 -11.39 -8.64 7.61
CA ALA A 39 -12.52 -9.54 7.34
C ALA A 39 -13.19 -9.32 5.97
N TYR A 40 -13.04 -8.11 5.40
CA TYR A 40 -13.62 -7.77 4.10
C TYR A 40 -12.65 -6.92 3.25
N ARG A 41 -11.85 -7.55 2.40
CA ARG A 41 -10.81 -6.83 1.63
C ARG A 41 -11.39 -5.90 0.56
N GLY A 42 -12.64 -6.12 0.15
CA GLY A 42 -13.37 -5.25 -0.77
C GLY A 42 -13.54 -3.82 -0.26
N SER A 43 -13.50 -3.57 1.04
CA SER A 43 -13.61 -2.20 1.57
C SER A 43 -12.31 -1.38 1.49
N LEU A 44 -11.18 -2.03 1.20
CA LEU A 44 -9.86 -1.43 1.27
C LEU A 44 -9.51 -0.67 -0.02
N VAL A 45 -9.06 0.58 0.14
CA VAL A 45 -8.32 1.33 -0.88
C VAL A 45 -6.84 1.30 -0.50
N VAL A 46 -5.98 0.96 -1.46
CA VAL A 46 -4.53 0.87 -1.25
C VAL A 46 -3.82 1.78 -2.23
N SER A 47 -2.85 2.56 -1.75
CA SER A 47 -2.05 3.45 -2.58
C SER A 47 -0.61 3.51 -2.09
N LEU A 48 0.31 3.64 -3.04
CA LEU A 48 1.71 3.98 -2.78
C LEU A 48 1.91 5.48 -2.98
N ILE A 49 2.64 6.13 -2.09
CA ILE A 49 2.96 7.55 -2.17
C ILE A 49 4.47 7.69 -2.30
N SER A 50 4.92 8.39 -3.34
CA SER A 50 6.36 8.63 -3.58
C SER A 50 6.94 9.69 -2.65
N PRO A 51 8.27 9.82 -2.59
CA PRO A 51 8.94 10.87 -1.80
C PRO A 51 8.54 12.30 -2.20
N LYS A 52 8.03 12.48 -3.42
CA LYS A 52 7.52 13.77 -3.92
C LYS A 52 6.03 13.99 -3.63
N GLY A 53 5.37 13.04 -2.94
CA GLY A 53 3.94 13.10 -2.63
C GLY A 53 3.01 12.61 -3.74
N THR A 54 3.55 12.13 -4.86
CA THR A 54 2.73 11.57 -5.95
C THR A 54 2.05 10.29 -5.48
N LYS A 55 0.73 10.21 -5.61
CA LYS A 55 -0.08 9.06 -5.21
C LYS A 55 -0.28 8.12 -6.40
N TYR A 56 0.02 6.85 -6.19
CA TYR A 56 -0.10 5.76 -7.15
C TYR A 56 -1.12 4.74 -6.64
N PRO A 57 -2.33 4.66 -7.23
CA PRO A 57 -3.36 3.73 -6.78
C PRO A 57 -2.97 2.28 -7.09
N LEU A 58 -3.05 1.40 -6.09
CA LEU A 58 -2.78 -0.04 -6.23
C LEU A 58 -4.08 -0.86 -6.26
N LYS A 59 -5.04 -0.48 -5.42
CA LYS A 59 -6.37 -1.11 -5.32
C LYS A 59 -7.42 -0.06 -5.00
N GLN A 60 -8.59 -0.19 -5.64
CA GLN A 60 -9.81 0.53 -5.28
C GLN A 60 -10.73 -0.38 -4.45
N ALA A 61 -11.64 0.26 -3.71
CA ALA A 61 -12.71 -0.45 -3.02
C ALA A 61 -13.64 -1.11 -4.05
N ASP A 62 -14.09 -2.31 -3.74
CA ASP A 62 -14.99 -3.12 -4.55
C ASP A 62 -15.99 -3.83 -3.63
N LYS A 63 -17.27 -3.45 -3.74
CA LYS A 63 -18.34 -4.07 -2.95
C LYS A 63 -18.54 -5.56 -3.28
N GLY A 64 -18.14 -6.00 -4.48
CA GLY A 64 -18.22 -7.39 -4.90
C GLY A 64 -17.19 -8.32 -4.24
N ASP A 65 -16.04 -7.78 -3.83
CA ASP A 65 -14.93 -8.57 -3.29
C ASP A 65 -15.08 -8.86 -1.79
N LYS A 66 -16.01 -9.77 -1.47
CA LYS A 66 -16.41 -10.16 -0.10
C LYS A 66 -15.42 -11.05 0.65
N THR A 67 -14.25 -11.30 0.08
CA THR A 67 -13.28 -12.22 0.66
C THR A 67 -12.49 -11.56 1.78
N ALA A 68 -12.02 -12.38 2.72
CA ALA A 68 -11.13 -11.95 3.79
C ALA A 68 -9.69 -11.87 3.30
N ASN A 69 -8.92 -11.03 3.99
CA ASN A 69 -7.49 -10.78 3.85
C ASN A 69 -7.05 -10.32 2.45
N LEU A 70 -6.11 -9.39 2.43
CA LEU A 70 -5.45 -8.98 1.20
C LEU A 70 -4.03 -9.51 1.21
N GLU A 71 -3.73 -10.41 0.28
CA GLU A 71 -2.38 -10.87 -0.02
C GLU A 71 -2.18 -10.72 -1.52
N GLN A 72 -1.55 -9.62 -1.94
CA GLN A 72 -1.46 -9.28 -3.36
C GLN A 72 -0.13 -8.63 -3.73
N LYS A 73 0.32 -8.91 -4.96
CA LYS A 73 1.44 -8.21 -5.60
C LYS A 73 0.90 -7.29 -6.69
N TYR A 74 1.26 -6.01 -6.62
CA TYR A 74 0.93 -5.01 -7.61
C TYR A 74 2.19 -4.61 -8.38
N THR A 75 2.16 -4.73 -9.70
CA THR A 75 3.16 -4.11 -10.58
C THR A 75 2.68 -2.73 -10.95
N ILE A 76 3.53 -1.72 -10.81
CA ILE A 76 3.16 -0.32 -11.04
C ILE A 76 4.26 0.44 -11.75
N ASN A 77 3.85 1.29 -12.69
CA ASN A 77 4.74 2.23 -13.33
C ASN A 77 4.89 3.49 -12.46
N VAL A 78 6.04 3.60 -11.80
CA VAL A 78 6.46 4.78 -11.03
C VAL A 78 7.68 5.46 -11.67
N SER A 79 7.90 5.21 -12.96
CA SER A 79 8.99 5.85 -13.70
C SER A 79 8.90 7.37 -13.60
N GLY A 80 10.04 8.02 -13.30
CA GLY A 80 10.13 9.46 -13.02
C GLY A 80 10.06 9.84 -11.54
N ALA A 81 9.60 8.95 -10.65
CA ALA A 81 9.77 9.15 -9.21
C ALA A 81 11.23 8.87 -8.79
N PRO A 82 11.80 9.66 -7.86
CA PRO A 82 13.13 9.37 -7.33
C PRO A 82 13.10 8.06 -6.55
N ARG A 83 14.11 7.21 -6.72
CA ARG A 83 14.25 5.99 -5.91
C ARG A 83 14.47 6.33 -4.44
N ASN A 84 15.41 7.23 -4.19
CA ASN A 84 15.73 7.69 -2.84
C ASN A 84 14.61 8.53 -2.24
N GLY A 85 14.40 8.34 -0.94
CA GLY A 85 13.45 9.08 -0.13
C GLY A 85 12.45 8.18 0.59
N ASN A 86 11.48 8.82 1.23
CA ASN A 86 10.43 8.11 1.97
C ASN A 86 9.27 7.72 1.05
N TRP A 87 9.06 6.41 0.91
CA TRP A 87 7.91 5.84 0.23
C TRP A 87 6.89 5.39 1.25
N THR A 88 5.63 5.77 1.09
CA THR A 88 4.57 5.44 2.06
C THR A 88 3.50 4.57 1.41
N LEU A 89 3.22 3.41 2.01
CA LEU A 89 2.01 2.67 1.71
C LEU A 89 0.87 3.19 2.59
N GLN A 90 -0.26 3.51 1.95
CA GLN A 90 -1.49 3.94 2.61
C GLN A 90 -2.59 2.92 2.33
N VAL A 91 -3.23 2.42 3.40
CA VAL A 91 -4.38 1.52 3.35
C VAL A 91 -5.54 2.17 4.10
N THR A 92 -6.65 2.41 3.40
CA THR A 92 -7.85 3.02 3.98
C THR A 92 -9.01 2.04 3.88
N ASP A 93 -9.68 1.75 5.00
CA ASP A 93 -10.98 1.09 4.98
C ASP A 93 -12.05 2.15 4.70
N THR A 94 -12.79 2.00 3.61
CA THR A 94 -13.79 2.99 3.17
C THR A 94 -15.22 2.64 3.55
N TYR A 95 -15.48 1.41 4.02
CA TYR A 95 -16.83 0.97 4.39
C TYR A 95 -17.01 0.81 5.89
N GLY A 96 -15.93 0.71 6.68
CA GLY A 96 -15.98 0.80 8.14
C GLY A 96 -16.77 -0.31 8.81
N THR A 97 -17.01 -1.42 8.11
CA THR A 97 -17.77 -2.56 8.63
C THR A 97 -16.95 -3.35 9.64
N THR A 98 -15.64 -3.42 9.45
CA THR A 98 -14.70 -4.14 10.32
C THR A 98 -13.45 -3.33 10.60
N THR A 99 -12.52 -3.91 11.36
CA THR A 99 -11.16 -3.38 11.54
C THR A 99 -10.16 -4.37 10.97
N GLY A 100 -8.92 -3.96 10.79
CA GLY A 100 -7.84 -4.86 10.39
C GLY A 100 -6.47 -4.35 10.78
N ILE A 101 -5.46 -5.02 10.23
CA ILE A 101 -4.05 -4.72 10.46
C ILE A 101 -3.36 -4.83 9.11
N LEU A 102 -2.63 -3.79 8.71
CA LEU A 102 -1.59 -3.93 7.70
C LEU A 102 -0.47 -4.72 8.35
N ASP A 103 -0.22 -5.95 7.92
CA ASP A 103 0.75 -6.84 8.59
C ASP A 103 2.14 -6.67 7.98
N ASN A 104 2.22 -6.60 6.65
CA ASN A 104 3.50 -6.50 5.96
C ASN A 104 3.33 -5.91 4.56
N TRP A 105 4.36 -5.20 4.10
CA TRP A 105 4.49 -4.83 2.71
C TRP A 105 5.95 -4.72 2.30
N ARG A 106 6.22 -4.80 0.99
CA ARG A 106 7.56 -4.63 0.42
C ARG A 106 7.48 -3.84 -0.87
N LEU A 107 8.53 -3.08 -1.15
CA LEU A 107 8.65 -2.24 -2.33
C LEU A 107 9.95 -2.57 -3.07
N SER A 108 9.87 -2.67 -4.40
CA SER A 108 11.02 -2.76 -5.29
C SER A 108 10.86 -1.74 -6.40
N LEU A 109 11.88 -0.89 -6.61
CA LEU A 109 11.83 0.27 -7.52
C LEU A 109 12.64 0.10 -8.79
#